data_AF-A0A2I1GI11-F1
#
_entry.id   AF-A0A2I1GI11-F1
#
_cell.length_a   1.000
_cell.length_b   1.000
_cell.length_c   1.000
_cell.angle_alpha   90.00
_cell.angle_beta   90.00
_cell.angle_gamma   90.00
#
_symmetry.space_group_name_H-M   'P 1'
#
loop_
_entity.id
_entity.type
_entity.pdbx_description
1 polymer ?
#
loop_
_entity_poly.entity_id
_entity_poly.type
_entity_poly.pdbx_seq_one_letter_code
_entity_poly.pdbx_strand_id
1 'polypeptide(L)'
;MEAAIGIATLASNVKIPKIPRSEISISIENHSLYMLTNVTMYFNGTSIIPVSPNIGPHTVSRVRFEAKLRRTKGMICYQIGETSNYLLISWKVPLTELHKNEFCIQVRTTRLSGREEEKKFFRKNIHNECKKFPDEGIQIVNDDIIVAATMSNSTPASKSTRQISSPPDTSE
;
A
#
# COMPACT_ATOMS: atom_id res chain seq x y z
N MET A 1 -2.66 10.68 24.06
CA MET A 1 -2.87 9.28 23.64
C MET A 1 -2.73 9.31 22.13
N GLU A 2 -1.57 8.96 21.60
CA GLU A 2 -1.29 9.08 20.17
C GLU A 2 -1.63 7.77 19.48
N ALA A 3 -2.79 7.76 18.82
CA ALA A 3 -3.13 6.75 17.84
C ALA A 3 -2.43 7.11 16.53
N ALA A 4 -1.61 6.22 16.00
CA ALA A 4 -1.10 6.36 14.65
C ALA A 4 -0.81 4.98 14.06
N ILE A 5 -1.42 4.67 12.93
CA ILE A 5 -0.76 3.78 11.98
C ILE A 5 -0.64 4.42 10.60
N GLY A 6 0.48 3.98 10.05
CA GLY A 6 1.11 4.31 8.81
C GLY A 6 0.27 4.89 7.72
N ILE A 7 0.86 5.93 7.13
CA ILE A 7 0.55 6.41 5.81
C ILE A 7 1.27 5.46 4.85
N ALA A 8 0.51 4.62 4.15
CA ALA A 8 1.05 3.94 2.99
C ALA A 8 0.85 4.81 1.74
N THR A 9 1.94 5.31 1.15
CA THR A 9 1.87 6.06 -0.11
C THR A 9 2.20 5.13 -1.26
N LEU A 10 1.24 4.93 -2.16
CA LEU A 10 1.40 4.15 -3.38
C LEU A 10 1.61 5.11 -4.57
N ALA A 11 2.73 4.97 -5.28
CA ALA A 11 3.00 5.72 -6.50
C ALA A 11 3.12 4.78 -7.70
N SER A 12 2.37 5.06 -8.77
CA SER A 12 2.49 4.38 -10.06
C SER A 12 3.14 5.29 -11.10
N ASN A 13 4.01 4.74 -11.94
CA ASN A 13 4.53 5.42 -13.13
C ASN A 13 4.19 4.58 -14.37
N VAL A 14 3.31 5.09 -15.22
CA VAL A 14 3.15 4.58 -16.58
C VAL A 14 4.02 5.44 -17.49
N LYS A 15 5.20 4.95 -17.85
CA LYS A 15 5.92 5.46 -19.03
C LYS A 15 5.47 4.63 -20.23
N ILE A 16 5.60 5.17 -21.44
CA ILE A 16 5.50 4.39 -22.69
C ILE A 16 6.94 4.05 -23.16
N PRO A 17 7.59 2.99 -22.65
CA PRO A 17 8.76 2.43 -23.32
C PRO A 17 8.33 1.72 -24.62
N LYS A 18 9.30 1.36 -25.47
CA LYS A 18 9.12 0.40 -26.58
C LYS A 18 8.41 -0.92 -26.17
N ILE A 19 8.33 -1.22 -24.87
CA ILE A 19 7.60 -2.33 -24.26
C ILE A 19 6.76 -1.75 -23.11
N PRO A 20 5.42 -1.83 -23.15
CA PRO A 20 4.55 -1.40 -22.05
C PRO A 20 4.88 -2.11 -20.74
N ARG A 21 4.96 -1.33 -19.66
CA ARG A 21 5.27 -1.80 -18.30
C ARG A 21 4.31 -1.15 -17.32
N SER A 22 3.88 -1.91 -16.33
CA SER A 22 3.16 -1.37 -15.18
C SER A 22 4.02 -1.54 -13.94
N GLU A 23 4.03 -0.50 -13.11
CA GLU A 23 4.90 -0.41 -11.94
C GLU A 23 4.11 0.12 -10.75
N ILE A 24 4.45 -0.39 -9.57
CA ILE A 24 4.01 0.20 -8.31
C ILE A 24 5.20 0.34 -7.36
N SER A 25 5.27 1.48 -6.70
CA SER A 25 6.11 1.73 -5.54
C SER A 25 5.21 1.92 -4.32
N ILE A 26 5.50 1.20 -3.24
CA ILE A 26 4.74 1.25 -1.99
C ILE A 26 5.69 1.73 -0.91
N SER A 27 5.37 2.86 -0.27
CA SER A 27 6.00 3.32 0.96
C SER A 27 5.11 2.95 2.12
N ILE A 28 5.65 2.33 3.17
CA ILE A 28 4.95 2.02 4.41
C ILE A 28 5.69 2.74 5.53
N GLU A 29 5.07 3.78 6.08
CA GLU A 29 5.56 4.44 7.28
C GLU A 29 4.93 3.74 8.48
N ASN A 30 5.71 3.33 9.48
CA ASN A 30 5.14 2.70 10.66
C ASN A 30 5.21 3.69 11.83
N HIS A 31 4.13 4.43 12.06
CA HIS A 31 4.03 5.35 13.20
C HIS A 31 3.56 4.69 14.50
N SER A 32 3.33 3.37 14.47
CA SER A 32 2.89 2.63 15.66
C SER A 32 4.07 2.18 16.52
N LEU A 33 3.76 1.74 17.74
CA LEU A 33 4.72 1.10 18.65
C LEU A 33 5.00 -0.37 18.29
N TYR A 34 4.29 -0.93 17.31
CA TYR A 34 4.37 -2.35 16.96
C TYR A 34 5.33 -2.58 15.79
N MET A 35 6.06 -3.69 15.84
CA MET A 35 6.80 -4.17 14.67
C MET A 35 5.82 -4.77 13.64
N LEU A 36 5.99 -4.47 12.36
CA LEU A 36 5.26 -5.14 11.28
C LEU A 36 6.12 -6.27 10.72
N THR A 37 5.70 -7.53 10.85
CA THR A 37 6.43 -8.70 10.34
C THR A 37 5.76 -9.27 9.11
N ASN A 38 6.48 -9.34 7.98
CA ASN A 38 5.92 -9.87 6.74
C ASN A 38 5.65 -11.36 6.89
N VAL A 39 4.39 -11.75 6.75
CA VAL A 39 3.99 -13.16 6.85
C VAL A 39 3.74 -13.78 5.50
N THR A 40 3.27 -13.00 4.52
CA THR A 40 2.92 -13.51 3.20
C THR A 40 2.90 -12.39 2.17
N MET A 41 3.25 -12.73 0.93
CA MET A 41 3.11 -11.85 -0.22
C MET A 41 2.73 -12.65 -1.48
N TYR A 42 1.93 -12.03 -2.35
CA TYR A 42 1.65 -12.55 -3.68
C TYR A 42 1.70 -11.41 -4.67
N PHE A 43 2.42 -11.57 -5.76
CA PHE A 43 2.42 -10.60 -6.84
C PHE A 43 2.67 -11.31 -8.16
N ASN A 44 2.35 -10.65 -9.26
CA ASN A 44 2.86 -11.02 -10.57
C ASN A 44 3.98 -10.07 -11.00
N GLY A 45 4.85 -10.56 -11.88
CA GLY A 45 6.01 -9.78 -12.34
C GLY A 45 7.22 -9.96 -11.45
N THR A 46 8.05 -8.93 -11.39
CA THR A 46 9.37 -8.94 -10.76
C THR A 46 9.39 -7.95 -9.61
N SER A 47 9.96 -8.37 -8.47
CA SER A 47 10.29 -7.49 -7.36
C SER A 47 11.61 -6.77 -7.66
N ILE A 48 11.56 -5.45 -7.78
CA ILE A 48 12.74 -4.59 -8.02
C ILE A 48 13.36 -4.17 -6.68
N ILE A 49 12.50 -3.78 -5.72
CA ILE A 49 12.90 -3.54 -4.34
C ILE A 49 12.07 -4.51 -3.47
N PRO A 50 12.72 -5.47 -2.80
CA PRO A 50 12.04 -6.55 -2.10
C PRO A 50 11.27 -6.06 -0.87
N VAL A 51 10.25 -6.83 -0.50
CA VAL A 51 9.49 -6.61 0.72
C VAL A 51 10.39 -6.77 1.93
N SER A 52 10.42 -5.75 2.80
CA SER A 52 11.16 -5.85 4.05
C SER A 52 10.51 -6.90 4.95
N PRO A 53 11.28 -7.87 5.50
CA PRO A 53 10.73 -8.90 6.37
C PRO A 53 10.18 -8.30 7.67
N ASN A 54 10.77 -7.21 8.15
CA ASN A 54 10.30 -6.46 9.32
C ASN A 54 10.31 -4.96 9.03
N ILE A 55 9.34 -4.24 9.58
CA ILE A 55 9.29 -2.77 9.62
C ILE A 55 9.17 -2.38 11.09
N GLY A 56 10.21 -1.75 11.64
CA GLY A 56 10.25 -1.37 13.04
C GLY A 56 9.32 -0.19 13.36
N PRO A 57 9.02 0.07 14.64
CA PRO A 57 8.36 1.29 15.09
C PRO A 57 9.08 2.55 14.60
N HIS A 58 8.33 3.56 14.19
CA HIS A 58 8.81 4.84 13.67
C HIS A 58 9.81 4.75 12.50
N THR A 59 9.68 3.70 11.67
CA THR A 59 10.52 3.50 10.48
C THR A 59 9.73 3.55 9.18
N VAL A 60 10.44 3.68 8.06
CA VAL A 60 9.85 3.68 6.72
C VAL A 60 10.42 2.53 5.91
N SER A 61 9.54 1.74 5.28
CA SER A 61 9.91 0.73 4.30
C SER A 61 9.43 1.12 2.91
N ARG A 62 10.21 0.79 1.89
CA ARG A 62 9.87 1.02 0.48
C ARG A 62 10.00 -0.26 -0.29
N VAL A 63 9.01 -0.58 -1.10
CA VAL A 63 8.99 -1.78 -1.95
C VAL A 63 8.53 -1.41 -3.35
N ARG A 64 9.01 -2.16 -4.35
CA ARG A 64 8.77 -1.84 -5.77
C ARG A 64 8.59 -3.09 -6.61
N PHE A 65 7.51 -3.13 -7.38
CA PHE A 65 7.19 -4.24 -8.27
C PHE A 65 6.97 -3.74 -9.71
N GLU A 66 7.40 -4.54 -10.68
CA GLU A 66 7.24 -4.28 -12.11
C GLU A 66 6.61 -5.50 -12.81
N ALA A 67 5.66 -5.26 -13.72
CA ALA A 67 5.18 -6.28 -14.64
C ALA A 67 5.29 -5.79 -16.10
N LYS A 68 6.00 -6.58 -16.93
CA LYS A 68 6.17 -6.33 -18.38
C LYS A 68 5.00 -6.94 -19.16
N LEU A 69 4.43 -6.17 -20.09
CA LEU A 69 3.28 -6.58 -20.94
C LEU A 69 2.04 -7.07 -20.16
N ARG A 70 2.02 -6.89 -18.83
CA ARG A 70 0.97 -7.34 -17.92
C ARG A 70 0.78 -6.31 -16.82
N ARG A 71 -0.48 -6.11 -16.41
CA ARG A 71 -0.81 -5.27 -15.24
C ARG A 71 -0.08 -5.80 -14.01
N THR A 72 0.35 -4.95 -13.09
CA THR A 72 0.89 -5.39 -11.80
C THR A 72 -0.26 -5.51 -10.82
N LYS A 73 -0.36 -6.67 -10.19
CA LYS A 73 -1.34 -6.96 -9.15
C LYS A 73 -0.64 -7.75 -8.06
N GLY A 74 -1.00 -7.46 -6.82
CA GLY A 74 -0.44 -8.18 -5.71
C GLY A 74 -1.02 -7.78 -4.38
N MET A 75 -0.42 -8.35 -3.35
CA MET A 75 -0.77 -8.17 -1.98
C MET A 75 0.44 -8.45 -1.10
N ILE A 76 0.58 -7.67 -0.02
CA ILE A 76 1.49 -7.89 1.08
C ILE A 76 0.67 -8.01 2.36
N CYS A 77 1.05 -8.95 3.23
CA CYS A 77 0.45 -9.14 4.54
C CYS A 77 1.54 -9.02 5.62
N TYR A 78 1.30 -8.15 6.60
CA TYR A 78 2.13 -7.98 7.79
C TYR A 78 1.33 -8.37 9.02
N GLN A 79 1.95 -9.13 9.94
CA GLN A 79 1.46 -9.24 11.30
C GLN A 79 1.84 -7.98 12.07
N ILE A 80 0.91 -7.45 12.87
CA ILE A 80 1.11 -6.25 13.70
C ILE A 80 1.53 -6.71 15.10
N GLY A 81 2.79 -6.51 15.45
CA GLY A 81 3.39 -6.99 16.70
C GLY A 81 3.25 -8.50 16.86
N GLU A 82 3.19 -8.97 18.10
CA GLU A 82 2.85 -10.37 18.43
C GLU A 82 1.33 -10.56 18.57
N THR A 83 0.52 -9.68 17.96
CA THR A 83 -0.94 -9.74 18.06
C THR A 83 -1.55 -10.68 17.03
N SER A 84 -2.86 -10.93 17.13
CA SER A 84 -3.65 -11.62 16.10
C SER A 84 -4.06 -10.70 14.94
N ASN A 85 -3.59 -9.46 14.91
CA ASN A 85 -3.92 -8.50 13.86
C ASN A 85 -2.95 -8.57 12.69
N TYR A 86 -3.51 -8.52 11.48
CA TYR A 86 -2.79 -8.57 10.22
C TYR A 86 -3.16 -7.37 9.37
N LEU A 87 -2.18 -6.60 8.93
CA LEU A 87 -2.29 -5.55 7.94
C LEU A 87 -2.11 -6.13 6.53
N LEU A 88 -3.14 -5.98 5.71
CA LEU A 88 -3.16 -6.36 4.31
C LEU A 88 -3.12 -5.10 3.45
N ILE A 89 -2.20 -5.09 2.48
CA ILE A 89 -2.09 -4.05 1.46
C ILE A 89 -2.17 -4.73 0.12
N SER A 90 -3.08 -4.30 -0.74
CA SER A 90 -3.31 -4.91 -2.05
C SER A 90 -3.42 -3.87 -3.14
N TRP A 91 -3.04 -4.27 -4.36
CA TRP A 91 -3.04 -3.35 -5.50
C TRP A 91 -3.35 -4.05 -6.82
N LYS A 92 -3.75 -3.22 -7.78
CA LYS A 92 -3.86 -3.54 -9.18
C LYS A 92 -3.62 -2.25 -9.98
N VAL A 93 -2.50 -2.21 -10.69
CA VAL A 93 -2.12 -1.13 -11.62
C VAL A 93 -2.28 -1.67 -13.04
N PRO A 94 -3.23 -1.17 -13.82
CA PRO A 94 -3.46 -1.61 -15.19
C PRO A 94 -2.27 -1.26 -16.11
N LEU A 95 -2.25 -1.89 -17.28
CA LEU A 95 -1.24 -1.58 -18.31
C LEU A 95 -1.49 -0.26 -19.03
N THR A 96 -2.76 0.15 -19.03
CA THR A 96 -3.29 1.25 -19.83
C THR A 96 -3.91 2.27 -18.90
N GLU A 97 -3.72 3.55 -19.22
CA GLU A 97 -4.30 4.68 -18.49
C GLU A 97 -5.83 4.75 -18.61
N LEU A 98 -6.43 3.99 -19.54
CA LEU A 98 -7.88 3.83 -19.67
C LEU A 98 -8.54 3.20 -18.44
N HIS A 99 -7.76 2.57 -17.57
CA HIS A 99 -8.23 2.01 -16.32
C HIS A 99 -7.53 2.71 -15.16
N LYS A 100 -8.28 2.99 -14.10
CA LYS A 100 -7.71 3.53 -12.86
C LYS A 100 -6.95 2.45 -12.10
N ASN A 101 -6.02 2.89 -11.28
CA ASN A 101 -5.43 2.04 -10.27
C ASN A 101 -6.48 1.67 -9.22
N GLU A 102 -6.35 0.48 -8.65
CA GLU A 102 -7.17 0.00 -7.56
C GLU A 102 -6.25 -0.44 -6.43
N PHE A 103 -6.55 -0.02 -5.20
CA PHE A 103 -5.92 -0.55 -4.00
C PHE A 103 -6.94 -0.73 -2.88
N CYS A 104 -6.54 -1.55 -1.91
CA CYS A 104 -7.25 -1.70 -0.65
C CYS A 104 -6.25 -1.95 0.47
N ILE A 105 -6.52 -1.33 1.61
CA ILE A 105 -5.95 -1.65 2.89
C ILE A 105 -7.02 -2.27 3.79
N GLN A 106 -6.64 -3.36 4.47
CA GLN A 106 -7.49 -4.01 5.45
C GLN A 106 -6.67 -4.52 6.64
N VAL A 107 -7.17 -4.35 7.85
CA VAL A 107 -6.69 -5.03 9.05
C VAL A 107 -7.67 -6.15 9.42
N ARG A 108 -7.15 -7.32 9.77
CA ARG A 108 -7.94 -8.49 10.16
C ARG A 108 -7.40 -9.13 11.42
N THR A 109 -8.28 -9.68 12.25
CA THR A 109 -7.97 -10.32 13.54
C THR A 109 -7.69 -11.83 13.45
N THR A 110 -7.67 -12.39 12.24
CA THR A 110 -7.48 -13.83 12.01
C THR A 110 -6.53 -14.09 10.85
N ARG A 111 -5.55 -14.97 11.06
CA ARG A 111 -4.73 -15.51 9.98
C ARG A 111 -5.59 -16.41 9.09
N LEU A 112 -5.42 -16.30 7.78
CA LEU A 112 -6.00 -17.25 6.83
C LEU A 112 -5.17 -18.55 6.88
N SER A 113 -5.82 -19.71 6.84
CA SER A 113 -5.15 -21.01 6.96
C SER A 113 -4.51 -21.40 5.62
N GLY A 114 -3.21 -21.71 5.61
CA GLY A 114 -2.54 -22.44 4.51
C GLY A 114 -2.28 -21.68 3.19
N ARG A 115 -1.11 -21.89 2.58
CA ARG A 115 -0.58 -21.07 1.48
C ARG A 115 -1.48 -20.93 0.24
N GLU A 116 -2.18 -21.98 -0.16
CA GLU A 116 -3.04 -21.96 -1.36
C GLU A 116 -4.47 -21.49 -1.05
N GLU A 117 -5.00 -21.76 0.14
CA GLU A 117 -6.28 -21.23 0.61
C GLU A 117 -6.16 -19.73 0.90
N GLU A 118 -5.09 -19.31 1.58
CA GLU A 118 -4.64 -17.92 1.73
C GLU A 118 -4.66 -17.24 0.35
N LYS A 119 -3.90 -17.77 -0.62
CA LYS A 119 -3.79 -17.21 -1.97
C LYS A 119 -5.13 -17.12 -2.71
N LYS A 120 -5.98 -18.15 -2.63
CA LYS A 120 -7.32 -18.16 -3.25
C LYS A 120 -8.23 -17.13 -2.59
N PHE A 121 -8.25 -17.10 -1.27
CA PHE A 121 -9.01 -16.14 -0.48
C PHE A 121 -8.59 -14.71 -0.81
N PHE A 122 -7.28 -14.43 -0.76
CA PHE A 122 -6.72 -13.12 -1.05
C PHE A 122 -7.04 -12.67 -2.48
N ARG A 123 -6.92 -13.56 -3.47
CA ARG A 123 -7.29 -13.25 -4.86
C ARG A 123 -8.79 -13.02 -5.06
N LYS A 124 -9.64 -13.76 -4.34
CA LYS A 124 -11.10 -13.72 -4.51
C LYS A 124 -11.71 -12.50 -3.83
N ASN A 125 -11.38 -12.24 -2.59
CA ASN A 125 -12.08 -11.24 -1.78
C ASN A 125 -11.52 -9.85 -1.96
N ILE A 126 -10.19 -9.70 -2.04
CA ILE A 126 -9.59 -8.37 -2.09
C ILE A 126 -9.77 -7.68 -3.45
N HIS A 127 -9.80 -8.43 -4.55
CA HIS A 127 -10.03 -7.85 -5.89
C HIS A 127 -11.52 -7.65 -6.24
N ASN A 128 -12.45 -8.32 -5.57
CA ASN A 128 -13.87 -8.24 -5.88
C ASN A 128 -14.68 -7.46 -4.84
N GLU A 129 -14.40 -7.62 -3.55
CA GLU A 129 -15.16 -7.01 -2.45
C GLU A 129 -14.56 -5.67 -2.02
N CYS A 130 -13.23 -5.52 -2.08
CA CYS A 130 -12.54 -4.31 -1.66
C CYS A 130 -12.38 -3.25 -2.79
N LYS A 131 -13.34 -3.16 -3.72
CA LYS A 131 -13.36 -2.20 -4.85
C LYS A 131 -13.63 -0.74 -4.44
N LYS A 132 -13.02 -0.31 -3.35
CA LYS A 132 -13.10 1.03 -2.79
C LYS A 132 -11.65 1.25 -2.36
N PHE A 133 -10.83 2.04 -3.01
CA PHE A 133 -11.00 3.45 -3.31
C PHE A 133 -9.98 3.83 -4.39
N PRO A 134 -10.29 4.76 -5.31
CA PRO A 134 -9.36 5.09 -6.39
C PRO A 134 -8.13 5.87 -5.90
N ASP A 135 -8.23 6.58 -4.76
CA ASP A 135 -7.22 7.57 -4.38
C ASP A 135 -6.84 7.55 -2.88
N GLU A 136 -7.75 7.21 -1.96
CA GLU A 136 -7.51 7.23 -0.49
C GLU A 136 -8.29 6.13 0.25
N GLY A 137 -7.72 5.52 1.28
CA GLY A 137 -8.39 4.53 2.11
C GLY A 137 -7.95 4.66 3.57
N ILE A 138 -8.92 4.65 4.49
CA ILE A 138 -8.68 4.66 5.93
C ILE A 138 -9.46 3.52 6.59
N GLN A 139 -8.83 2.85 7.54
CA GLN A 139 -9.50 1.88 8.39
C GLN A 139 -9.07 2.08 9.84
N ILE A 140 -10.07 2.30 10.70
CA ILE A 140 -9.91 2.35 12.15
C ILE A 140 -10.36 0.99 12.68
N VAL A 141 -9.48 0.30 13.40
CA VAL A 141 -9.72 -1.04 13.95
C VAL A 141 -10.05 -0.94 15.43
N ASN A 142 -9.27 -0.13 16.15
CA ASN A 142 -9.46 0.25 17.54
C ASN A 142 -8.65 1.53 17.81
N ASP A 143 -8.64 1.99 19.06
CA ASP A 143 -7.95 3.23 19.47
C ASP A 143 -6.44 3.21 19.22
N ASP A 144 -5.82 2.02 19.12
CA ASP A 144 -4.38 1.85 18.91
C ASP A 144 -4.01 1.60 17.44
N ILE A 145 -5.00 1.29 16.60
CA ILE A 145 -4.81 0.77 15.25
C ILE A 145 -5.71 1.53 14.25
N ILE A 146 -5.17 2.61 13.66
CA ILE A 146 -5.65 3.37 12.49
C ILE A 146 -4.73 3.21 11.26
N VAL A 147 -5.15 2.59 10.15
CA VAL A 147 -4.36 2.55 8.91
C VAL A 147 -4.90 3.54 7.90
N ALA A 148 -4.03 4.34 7.30
CA ALA A 148 -4.37 5.21 6.19
C ALA A 148 -3.48 4.96 4.98
N ALA A 149 -4.02 5.12 3.78
CA ALA A 149 -3.24 5.02 2.57
C ALA A 149 -3.80 5.82 1.44
N THR A 150 -2.91 6.16 0.54
CA THR A 150 -3.22 6.90 -0.67
C THR A 150 -2.59 6.20 -1.86
N MET A 151 -3.24 6.30 -3.01
CA MET A 151 -2.72 5.80 -4.26
C MET A 151 -2.77 6.87 -5.32
N SER A 152 -1.63 7.15 -5.95
CA SER A 152 -1.58 8.02 -7.11
C SER A 152 -2.16 7.29 -8.32
N ASN A 153 -2.91 8.03 -9.14
CA ASN A 153 -3.34 7.62 -10.48
C ASN A 153 -2.44 8.21 -11.59
N SER A 154 -1.17 8.52 -11.28
CA SER A 154 -0.32 9.37 -12.14
C SER A 154 0.29 8.69 -13.37
N THR A 155 0.10 9.31 -14.54
CA THR A 155 1.13 9.46 -15.59
C THR A 155 2.14 10.56 -15.21
N PRO A 156 3.38 10.60 -15.74
CA PRO A 156 4.42 11.47 -15.20
C PRO A 156 4.28 12.95 -15.62
N ALA A 157 4.79 13.83 -14.74
CA ALA A 157 4.90 15.30 -14.78
C ALA A 157 3.62 16.05 -14.38
N SER A 158 3.53 16.64 -13.18
CA SER A 158 4.33 17.82 -12.82
C SER A 158 4.28 18.10 -11.32
N LYS A 159 5.38 18.67 -10.80
CA LYS A 159 5.59 19.24 -9.45
C LYS A 159 4.30 19.58 -8.68
N SER A 160 4.10 18.96 -7.53
CA SER A 160 3.38 19.61 -6.42
C SER A 160 4.38 19.84 -5.29
N THR A 161 5.11 20.94 -5.39
CA THR A 161 5.68 21.58 -4.20
C THR A 161 4.52 22.33 -3.56
N ARG A 162 3.93 21.80 -2.49
CA ARG A 162 3.20 22.63 -1.53
C ARG A 162 4.15 22.94 -0.39
N GLN A 163 4.86 24.06 -0.52
CA GLN A 163 5.31 24.80 0.67
C GLN A 163 4.05 25.27 1.38
N ILE A 164 3.85 24.83 2.62
CA ILE A 164 2.92 25.49 3.53
C ILE A 164 3.70 26.69 4.07
N SER A 165 3.43 27.88 3.54
CA SER A 165 3.86 29.12 4.16
C SER A 165 3.00 29.35 5.41
N SER A 166 3.67 29.61 6.54
CA SER A 166 3.03 30.12 7.76
C SER A 166 2.23 31.40 7.48
N PRO A 167 1.14 31.68 8.22
CA PRO A 167 0.41 32.93 8.09
C PRO A 167 1.28 34.13 8.52
N PRO A 168 1.02 35.33 8.00
CA PRO A 168 1.71 36.54 8.45
C PRO A 168 1.31 36.86 9.89
N ASP A 169 2.31 37.15 10.73
CA ASP A 169 2.14 37.82 12.03
C ASP A 169 1.45 39.17 11.79
N THR A 170 0.21 39.30 12.26
CA THR A 170 -0.37 40.59 12.60
C THR A 170 -0.20 40.81 14.09
N SER A 171 0.95 41.37 14.45
CA SER A 171 1.12 42.08 15.72
C SER A 171 0.86 43.57 15.47
N GLU A 172 -0.19 44.11 16.09
CA GLU A 172 -0.29 45.54 16.43
C GLU A 172 0.68 45.89 17.57
#